data_AF-A0A7V3T673-F1
#
_entry.id   AF-A0A7V3T673-F1
#
_cell.length_a   1.000
_cell.length_b   1.000
_cell.length_c   1.000
_cell.angle_alpha   90.00
_cell.angle_beta   90.00
_cell.angle_gamma   90.00
#
_symmetry.space_group_name_H-M   'P 1'
#
loop_
_entity.id
_entity.type
_entity.pdbx_description
1 polymer ?
#
loop_
_entity_poly.entity_id
_entity_poly.type
_entity_poly.pdbx_seq_one_letter_code
_entity_poly.pdbx_strand_id
1 'polypeptide(L)'
;MSRKALLNRTFLDCVRDYLPTDALIHETDADGRAGAMVPHGRLKEHTFYLFDTDTQEAFWHAIAELALEQAKGTLLACFGHYQQARPYLEWLRQAACTLDRVELIGAGRPLRSIPHAHFIRDSRGGCRDFRLVLYEGPRVQAMVISRQLQTATGPQPDRHIGFYSLNAKVVRHFRTELLDVAQGRAAAVQEFLRLQAIDQAGKAFQRELQRHQVALDQTLQRLRLDRNRYPAAQVRSALERSLAQLQAWRPHLPQGAPRATDS
;
A
#
# COMPACT_ATOMS: atom_id res chain seq x y z
N MET A 1 23.86 12.98 14.74
CA MET A 1 24.09 12.12 13.55
C MET A 1 22.80 12.03 12.76
N SER A 2 22.82 12.40 11.48
CA SER A 2 21.63 12.42 10.62
C SER A 2 21.07 11.00 10.45
N ARG A 3 19.79 10.81 10.81
CA ARG A 3 19.02 9.58 10.54
C ARG A 3 18.86 9.45 9.03
N LYS A 4 19.71 8.68 8.37
CA LYS A 4 19.52 8.35 6.96
C LYS A 4 18.32 7.39 6.88
N ALA A 5 17.25 7.82 6.24
CA ALA A 5 16.08 6.98 6.01
C ALA A 5 16.46 5.76 5.16
N LEU A 6 15.84 4.60 5.43
CA LEU A 6 16.01 3.40 4.61
C LEU A 6 15.55 3.72 3.18
N LEU A 7 16.41 3.44 2.21
CA LEU A 7 16.07 3.65 0.80
C LEU A 7 15.16 2.52 0.32
N ASN A 8 14.12 2.88 -0.45
CA ASN A 8 13.19 1.90 -1.00
C ASN A 8 13.89 0.76 -1.76
N ARG A 9 14.91 1.09 -2.57
CA ARG A 9 15.67 0.08 -3.32
C ARG A 9 16.34 -0.94 -2.40
N THR A 10 16.96 -0.49 -1.31
CA THR A 10 17.62 -1.38 -0.34
C THR A 10 16.61 -2.29 0.35
N PHE A 11 15.42 -1.78 0.67
CA PHE A 11 14.36 -2.60 1.23
C PHE A 11 13.87 -3.66 0.22
N LEU A 12 13.65 -3.26 -1.03
CA LEU A 12 13.20 -4.18 -2.09
C LEU A 12 14.25 -5.23 -2.45
N ASP A 13 15.55 -4.94 -2.29
CA ASP A 13 16.60 -5.93 -2.42
C ASP A 13 16.49 -7.03 -1.35
N CYS A 14 16.16 -6.67 -0.10
CA CYS A 14 15.88 -7.64 0.97
C CYS A 14 14.57 -8.42 0.72
N VAL A 15 13.52 -7.77 0.23
CA VAL A 15 12.27 -8.47 -0.17
C VAL A 15 12.55 -9.49 -1.27
N ARG A 16 13.39 -9.16 -2.26
CA ARG A 16 13.75 -10.06 -3.37
C ARG A 16 14.34 -11.38 -2.87
N ASP A 17 15.13 -11.35 -1.81
CA ASP A 17 15.81 -12.54 -1.29
C ASP A 17 14.82 -13.61 -0.76
N TYR A 18 13.58 -13.20 -0.47
CA TYR A 18 12.49 -14.08 -0.04
C TYR A 18 11.41 -14.29 -1.11
N LEU A 19 11.50 -13.61 -2.26
CA LEU A 19 10.47 -13.65 -3.29
C LEU A 19 10.71 -14.83 -4.24
N PRO A 20 9.69 -15.64 -4.56
CA PRO A 20 9.81 -16.66 -5.60
C PRO A 20 10.20 -16.06 -6.96
N THR A 21 10.88 -16.85 -7.79
CA THR A 21 11.40 -16.37 -9.09
C THR A 21 10.26 -16.00 -10.06
N ASP A 22 9.10 -16.62 -9.88
CA ASP A 22 7.90 -16.48 -10.70
C ASP A 22 6.83 -15.58 -10.05
N ALA A 23 7.13 -14.91 -8.94
CA ALA A 23 6.16 -14.05 -8.27
C ALA A 23 5.67 -12.90 -9.18
N LEU A 24 4.35 -12.78 -9.31
CA LEU A 24 3.70 -11.80 -10.18
C LEU A 24 3.06 -10.69 -9.33
N ILE A 25 3.72 -9.54 -9.29
CA ILE A 25 3.20 -8.37 -8.58
C ILE A 25 2.49 -7.46 -9.58
N HIS A 26 1.21 -7.22 -9.35
CA HIS A 26 0.41 -6.32 -10.18
C HIS A 26 0.14 -5.03 -9.42
N GLU A 27 0.35 -3.88 -10.06
CA GLU A 27 -0.19 -2.61 -9.56
C GLU A 27 -1.71 -2.65 -9.67
N THR A 28 -2.43 -2.12 -8.68
CA THR A 28 -3.89 -1.99 -8.81
C THR A 28 -4.24 -0.96 -9.88
N ASP A 29 -5.31 -1.17 -10.62
CA ASP A 29 -5.84 -0.15 -11.52
C ASP A 29 -6.79 0.83 -10.81
N ALA A 30 -7.38 1.76 -11.57
CA ALA A 30 -8.33 2.74 -11.04
C ALA A 30 -9.57 2.11 -10.38
N ASP A 31 -9.88 0.86 -10.71
CA ASP A 31 -11.02 0.10 -10.23
C ASP A 31 -10.62 -0.87 -9.09
N GLY A 32 -9.35 -0.82 -8.65
CA GLY A 32 -8.79 -1.72 -7.64
C GLY A 32 -8.52 -3.15 -8.13
N ARG A 33 -8.53 -3.38 -9.45
CA ARG A 33 -8.29 -4.67 -10.08
C ARG A 33 -6.84 -4.80 -10.52
N ALA A 34 -6.47 -5.97 -11.05
CA ALA A 34 -5.12 -6.21 -11.55
C ALA A 34 -4.83 -5.29 -12.75
N GLY A 35 -3.89 -4.36 -12.58
CA GLY A 35 -3.36 -3.52 -13.64
C GLY A 35 -2.08 -4.10 -14.23
N ALA A 36 -1.13 -3.21 -14.53
CA ALA A 36 0.15 -3.60 -15.10
C ALA A 36 0.95 -4.49 -14.14
N MET A 37 1.63 -5.48 -14.70
CA MET A 37 2.64 -6.25 -13.99
C MET A 37 3.86 -5.35 -13.73
N VAL A 38 4.34 -5.33 -12.49
CA VAL A 38 5.45 -4.49 -12.05
C VAL A 38 6.57 -5.39 -11.52
N PRO A 39 7.79 -5.31 -12.08
CA PRO A 39 8.95 -6.00 -11.52
C PRO A 39 9.22 -5.55 -10.08
N HIS A 40 9.59 -6.47 -9.19
CA HIS A 40 9.82 -6.19 -7.76
C HIS A 40 10.72 -4.95 -7.52
N GLY A 41 11.81 -4.79 -8.27
CA GLY A 41 12.75 -3.67 -8.11
C GLY A 41 12.21 -2.31 -8.57
N ARG A 42 10.99 -2.27 -9.10
CA ARG A 42 10.30 -1.05 -9.56
C ARG A 42 9.06 -0.72 -8.73
N LEU A 43 8.79 -1.47 -7.66
CA LEU A 43 7.73 -1.12 -6.73
C LEU A 43 8.02 0.25 -6.12
N LYS A 44 6.96 1.01 -5.90
CA LYS A 44 6.99 2.35 -5.31
C LYS A 44 6.31 2.31 -3.96
N GLU A 45 6.88 3.04 -3.01
CA GLU A 45 6.20 3.31 -1.75
C GLU A 45 4.87 4.03 -2.03
N HIS A 46 3.92 3.85 -1.12
CA HIS A 46 2.62 4.53 -1.15
C HIS A 46 1.75 4.21 -2.37
N THR A 47 2.03 3.10 -3.05
CA THR A 47 1.23 2.58 -4.16
C THR A 47 0.58 1.27 -3.75
N PHE A 48 -0.64 1.03 -4.25
CA PHE A 48 -1.36 -0.21 -3.99
C PHE A 48 -1.04 -1.28 -5.05
N TYR A 49 -0.85 -2.50 -4.56
CA TYR A 49 -0.51 -3.67 -5.35
C TYR A 49 -1.46 -4.83 -5.02
N LEU A 50 -1.59 -5.77 -5.94
CA LEU A 50 -2.14 -7.09 -5.64
C LEU A 50 -0.99 -7.99 -5.27
N PHE A 51 -1.00 -8.44 -4.01
CA PHE A 51 -0.09 -9.43 -3.47
C PHE A 51 -0.76 -10.79 -3.47
N ASP A 52 -0.02 -11.78 -3.95
CA ASP A 52 -0.27 -13.16 -3.58
C ASP A 52 0.29 -13.46 -2.17
N THR A 53 0.03 -14.67 -1.70
CA THR A 53 0.50 -15.12 -0.39
C THR A 53 2.02 -15.02 -0.28
N ASP A 54 2.76 -15.47 -1.31
CA ASP A 54 4.22 -15.51 -1.28
C ASP A 54 4.83 -14.10 -1.28
N THR A 55 4.27 -13.17 -2.05
CA THR A 55 4.69 -11.75 -2.03
C THR A 55 4.44 -11.17 -0.65
N GLN A 56 3.26 -11.38 -0.07
CA GLN A 56 2.94 -10.91 1.28
C GLN A 56 3.94 -11.47 2.32
N GLU A 57 4.33 -12.74 2.18
CA GLU A 57 5.29 -13.41 3.05
C GLU A 57 6.71 -12.88 2.87
N ALA A 58 7.14 -12.60 1.65
CA ALA A 58 8.44 -12.00 1.37
C ALA A 58 8.61 -10.63 2.01
N PHE A 59 7.59 -9.76 1.92
CA PHE A 59 7.58 -8.48 2.63
C PHE A 59 7.60 -8.66 4.16
N TRP A 60 6.91 -9.68 4.64
CA TRP A 60 6.90 -10.03 6.06
C TRP A 60 8.30 -10.40 6.55
N HIS A 61 8.98 -11.31 5.83
CA HIS A 61 10.34 -11.75 6.14
C HIS A 61 11.35 -10.61 6.06
N ALA A 62 11.25 -9.73 5.07
CA ALA A 62 12.15 -8.58 4.95
C ALA A 62 12.02 -7.62 6.14
N ILE A 63 10.79 -7.29 6.58
CA ILE A 63 10.57 -6.43 7.75
C ILE A 63 11.04 -7.13 9.03
N ALA A 64 10.83 -8.44 9.09
CA ALA A 64 11.25 -9.30 10.18
C ALA A 64 12.77 -9.34 10.37
N GLU A 65 13.51 -9.50 9.27
CA GLU A 65 14.97 -9.47 9.24
C GLU A 65 15.50 -8.09 9.65
N LEU A 66 14.96 -7.02 9.05
CA LEU A 66 15.32 -5.64 9.43
C LEU A 66 15.16 -5.36 10.93
N ALA A 67 14.11 -5.91 11.55
CA ALA A 67 13.88 -5.77 12.97
C ALA A 67 14.99 -6.48 13.79
N LEU A 68 15.30 -7.73 13.43
CA LEU A 68 16.32 -8.53 14.10
C LEU A 68 17.74 -7.95 13.93
N GLU A 69 18.08 -7.45 12.74
CA GLU A 69 19.37 -6.79 12.48
C GLU A 69 19.61 -5.57 13.38
N GLN A 70 18.56 -4.77 13.61
CA GLN A 70 18.66 -3.62 14.50
C GLN A 70 18.66 -4.02 15.98
N ALA A 71 18.16 -5.22 16.30
CA ALA A 71 18.05 -5.79 17.64
C ALA A 71 17.47 -4.84 18.69
N LYS A 72 16.59 -3.92 18.27
CA LYS A 72 16.01 -2.86 19.08
C LYS A 72 14.74 -2.33 18.42
N GLY A 73 13.86 -1.68 19.17
CA GLY A 73 12.64 -1.07 18.66
C GLY A 73 11.40 -1.92 18.92
N THR A 74 10.31 -1.56 18.25
CA THR A 74 9.01 -2.21 18.44
C THR A 74 8.52 -2.85 17.16
N LEU A 75 8.04 -4.09 17.26
CA LEU A 75 7.39 -4.82 16.19
C LEU A 75 5.91 -4.98 16.53
N LEU A 76 5.04 -4.63 15.59
CA LEU A 76 3.61 -4.91 15.63
C LEU A 76 3.25 -5.82 14.47
N ALA A 77 2.62 -6.94 14.77
CA ALA A 77 2.06 -7.83 13.77
C ALA A 77 0.56 -8.00 13.99
N CYS A 78 -0.20 -7.95 12.90
CA CYS A 78 -1.65 -8.11 12.90
C CYS A 78 -2.03 -9.29 12.01
N PHE A 79 -2.81 -10.20 12.58
CA PHE A 79 -3.39 -11.34 11.90
C PHE A 79 -4.90 -11.33 12.09
N GLY A 80 -5.66 -11.82 11.12
CA GLY A 80 -7.11 -11.99 11.30
C GLY A 80 -7.42 -12.94 12.46
N HIS A 81 -6.63 -14.00 12.59
CA HIS A 81 -6.68 -14.95 13.71
C HIS A 81 -5.29 -15.29 14.22
N TYR A 82 -5.10 -15.41 15.54
CA TYR A 82 -3.79 -15.77 16.11
C TYR A 82 -3.21 -17.08 15.56
N GLN A 83 -4.05 -18.02 15.14
CA GLN A 83 -3.62 -19.29 14.55
C GLN A 83 -2.85 -19.09 13.23
N GLN A 84 -3.08 -17.99 12.51
CA GLN A 84 -2.34 -17.64 11.29
C GLN A 84 -0.89 -17.24 11.59
N ALA A 85 -0.56 -16.93 12.85
CA ALA A 85 0.82 -16.67 13.26
C ALA A 85 1.67 -17.95 13.44
N ARG A 86 1.07 -19.15 13.30
CA ARG A 86 1.76 -20.44 13.50
C ARG A 86 3.00 -20.63 12.63
N PRO A 87 2.99 -20.32 11.32
CA PRO A 87 4.19 -20.44 10.48
C PRO A 87 5.33 -19.53 10.95
N TYR A 88 5.01 -18.42 11.63
CA TYR A 88 5.98 -17.42 12.08
C TYR A 88 6.40 -17.60 13.54
N LEU A 89 6.08 -18.73 14.18
CA LEU A 89 6.28 -18.92 15.62
C LEU A 89 7.74 -18.78 16.05
N GLU A 90 8.65 -19.43 15.33
CA GLU A 90 10.07 -19.41 15.65
C GLU A 90 10.63 -17.99 15.56
N TRP A 91 10.36 -17.33 14.43
CA TRP A 91 10.78 -15.95 14.22
C TRP A 91 10.16 -14.99 15.25
N LEU A 92 8.86 -15.10 15.53
CA LEU A 92 8.18 -14.26 16.52
C LEU A 92 8.76 -14.45 17.93
N ARG A 93 9.17 -15.67 18.29
CA ARG A 93 9.87 -15.93 19.55
C ARG A 93 11.23 -15.23 19.58
N GLN A 94 12.02 -15.36 18.50
CA GLN A 94 13.31 -14.69 18.42
C GLN A 94 13.15 -13.17 18.51
N ALA A 95 12.19 -12.60 17.78
CA ALA A 95 11.87 -11.18 17.84
C ALA A 95 11.45 -10.76 19.26
N ALA A 96 10.61 -11.54 19.94
CA ALA A 96 10.17 -11.24 21.30
C ALA A 96 11.28 -11.26 22.35
N CYS A 97 12.35 -12.03 22.12
CA CYS A 97 13.54 -12.05 22.98
C CYS A 97 14.55 -10.93 22.65
N THR A 98 14.52 -10.40 21.43
CA THR A 98 15.55 -9.50 20.91
C THR A 98 15.11 -8.03 20.93
N LEU A 99 13.84 -7.76 20.63
CA LEU A 99 13.31 -6.40 20.48
C LEU A 99 12.82 -5.83 21.81
N ASP A 100 12.70 -4.50 21.88
CA ASP A 100 12.18 -3.83 23.09
C ASP A 100 10.73 -4.23 23.36
N ARG A 101 9.96 -4.46 22.29
CA ARG A 101 8.55 -4.85 22.38
C ARG A 101 8.07 -5.57 21.11
N VAL A 102 7.36 -6.67 21.30
CA VAL A 102 6.61 -7.36 20.23
C VAL A 102 5.14 -7.41 20.60
N GLU A 103 4.30 -6.88 19.72
CA GLU A 103 2.84 -6.86 19.89
C GLU A 103 2.17 -7.65 18.78
N LEU A 104 1.18 -8.45 19.17
CA LEU A 104 0.41 -9.28 18.27
C LEU A 104 -1.07 -8.94 18.39
N ILE A 105 -1.66 -8.47 17.30
CA ILE A 105 -3.10 -8.27 17.17
C ILE A 105 -3.70 -9.50 16.49
N GLY A 106 -4.81 -10.00 17.03
CA GLY A 106 -5.64 -10.98 16.33
C GLY A 106 -6.85 -11.44 17.13
N ALA A 107 -7.75 -12.13 16.44
CA ALA A 107 -8.91 -12.76 17.06
C ALA A 107 -8.61 -14.18 17.56
N GLY A 108 -9.42 -14.67 18.49
CA GLY A 108 -9.33 -16.02 19.03
C GLY A 108 -8.37 -16.15 20.23
N ARG A 109 -7.86 -17.36 20.44
CA ARG A 109 -7.01 -17.69 21.60
C ARG A 109 -5.55 -17.30 21.32
N PRO A 110 -4.89 -16.52 22.18
CA PRO A 110 -3.47 -16.20 22.05
C PRO A 110 -2.58 -17.44 21.99
N LEU A 111 -1.51 -17.36 21.20
CA LEU A 111 -0.51 -18.41 21.12
C LEU A 111 0.39 -18.37 22.35
N ARG A 112 0.16 -19.28 23.31
CA ARG A 112 0.97 -19.41 24.53
C ARG A 112 2.46 -19.71 24.29
N SER A 113 2.80 -20.07 23.05
CA SER A 113 4.13 -20.47 22.62
C SER A 113 5.11 -19.31 22.43
N ILE A 114 4.67 -18.04 22.45
CA ILE A 114 5.56 -16.88 22.23
C ILE A 114 5.72 -16.13 23.57
N PRO A 115 6.76 -16.44 24.36
CA PRO A 115 7.01 -15.72 25.61
C PRO A 115 7.39 -14.26 25.29
N HIS A 116 7.09 -13.33 26.21
CA HIS A 116 7.37 -11.89 26.11
C HIS A 116 6.61 -11.09 25.03
N ALA A 117 5.86 -11.75 24.14
CA ALA A 117 4.96 -11.06 23.23
C ALA A 117 3.71 -10.52 23.95
N HIS A 118 3.31 -9.30 23.61
CA HIS A 118 2.11 -8.66 24.12
C HIS A 118 0.93 -8.91 23.16
N PHE A 119 -0.02 -9.73 23.60
CA PHE A 119 -1.19 -10.09 22.81
C PHE A 119 -2.33 -9.09 22.99
N ILE A 120 -2.83 -8.54 21.89
CA ILE A 120 -3.90 -7.55 21.82
C ILE A 120 -5.08 -8.20 21.12
N ARG A 121 -6.09 -8.58 21.89
CA ARG A 121 -7.27 -9.25 21.34
C ARG A 121 -8.10 -8.28 20.51
N ASP A 122 -8.28 -8.60 19.24
CA ASP A 122 -9.29 -7.95 18.40
C ASP A 122 -10.67 -8.45 18.81
N SER A 123 -11.33 -7.70 19.70
CA SER A 123 -12.61 -8.10 20.30
C SER A 123 -13.80 -7.87 19.36
N ARG A 124 -13.70 -6.88 18.47
CA ARG A 124 -14.76 -6.48 17.54
C ARG A 124 -14.57 -7.04 16.13
N GLY A 125 -13.42 -7.65 15.85
CA GLY A 125 -13.11 -8.20 14.53
C GLY A 125 -12.74 -7.12 13.51
N GLY A 126 -12.41 -5.90 13.95
CA GLY A 126 -12.13 -4.78 13.05
C GLY A 126 -10.83 -4.94 12.25
N CYS A 127 -9.93 -5.82 12.71
CA CYS A 127 -8.68 -6.16 12.05
C CYS A 127 -8.74 -7.49 11.29
N ARG A 128 -9.90 -8.17 11.25
CA ARG A 128 -10.01 -9.56 10.76
C ARG A 128 -9.60 -9.74 9.30
N ASP A 129 -9.91 -8.75 8.47
CA ASP A 129 -9.62 -8.79 7.03
C ASP A 129 -8.19 -8.30 6.70
N PHE A 130 -7.44 -7.87 7.72
CA PHE A 130 -6.13 -7.26 7.55
C PHE A 130 -5.00 -8.20 8.00
N ARG A 131 -3.92 -8.16 7.22
CA ARG A 131 -2.63 -8.76 7.56
C ARG A 131 -1.57 -7.68 7.50
N LEU A 132 -0.86 -7.45 8.61
CA LEU A 132 0.16 -6.41 8.69
C LEU A 132 1.35 -6.86 9.50
N VAL A 133 2.53 -6.43 9.07
CA VAL A 133 3.70 -6.33 9.94
C VAL A 133 4.27 -4.93 9.84
N LEU A 134 4.68 -4.41 10.98
CA LEU A 134 5.18 -3.07 11.15
C LEU A 134 6.34 -3.10 12.13
N TYR A 135 7.44 -2.45 11.76
CA TYR A 135 8.61 -2.30 12.59
C TYR A 135 8.96 -0.81 12.76
N GLU A 136 9.11 -0.41 14.03
CA GLU A 136 9.57 0.90 14.45
C GLU A 136 10.91 0.80 15.16
N GLY A 137 11.97 0.95 14.39
CA GLY A 137 13.34 0.97 14.87
C GLY A 137 13.89 2.38 15.13
N PRO A 138 15.05 2.47 15.80
CA PRO A 138 15.72 3.74 16.08
C PRO A 138 16.21 4.45 14.81
N ARG A 139 16.53 3.69 13.76
CA ARG A 139 17.11 4.17 12.49
C ARG A 139 16.20 3.92 11.29
N VAL A 140 15.50 2.80 11.28
CA VAL A 140 14.65 2.38 10.15
C VAL A 140 13.22 2.16 10.63
N GLN A 141 12.27 2.40 9.74
CA GLN A 141 10.86 2.10 9.94
C GLN A 141 10.37 1.43 8.66
N ALA A 142 9.54 0.41 8.80
CA ALA A 142 8.97 -0.30 7.66
C ALA A 142 7.62 -0.88 8.04
N MET A 143 6.70 -0.89 7.09
CA MET A 143 5.38 -1.47 7.25
C MET A 143 4.92 -2.05 5.93
N VAL A 144 4.28 -3.22 6.01
CA VAL A 144 3.41 -3.75 4.97
C VAL A 144 2.05 -4.03 5.61
N ILE A 145 0.99 -3.60 4.94
CA ILE A 145 -0.39 -3.89 5.29
C ILE A 145 -1.09 -4.40 4.05
N SER A 146 -1.90 -5.44 4.22
CA SER A 146 -2.76 -5.92 3.16
C SER A 146 -4.13 -6.29 3.67
N ARG A 147 -5.10 -6.17 2.78
CA ARG A 147 -6.49 -6.52 3.02
C ARG A 147 -6.89 -7.66 2.08
N GLN A 148 -7.48 -8.71 2.63
CA GLN A 148 -7.96 -9.83 1.83
C GLN A 148 -9.09 -9.39 0.89
N LEU A 149 -9.01 -9.77 -0.38
CA LEU A 149 -10.08 -9.55 -1.34
C LEU A 149 -11.18 -10.58 -1.15
N GLN A 150 -12.41 -10.10 -0.91
CA GLN A 150 -13.60 -10.95 -0.94
C GLN A 150 -14.14 -10.98 -2.37
N THR A 151 -14.33 -12.17 -2.94
CA THR A 151 -15.00 -12.36 -4.24
C THR A 151 -16.43 -12.83 -4.05
N ALA A 152 -17.28 -12.71 -5.08
CA ALA A 152 -18.70 -13.10 -5.03
C ALA A 152 -18.92 -14.60 -4.67
N THR A 153 -17.91 -15.44 -4.89
CA THR A 153 -17.90 -16.88 -4.56
C THR A 153 -17.21 -17.20 -3.22
N GLY A 154 -16.87 -16.19 -2.42
CA GLY A 154 -16.19 -16.33 -1.14
C GLY A 154 -14.81 -15.65 -1.11
N PRO A 155 -14.08 -15.76 0.01
CA PRO A 155 -12.73 -15.24 0.11
C PRO A 155 -11.83 -15.99 -0.89
N GLN A 156 -11.15 -15.26 -1.77
CA GLN A 156 -10.08 -15.85 -2.57
C GLN A 156 -8.86 -15.94 -1.65
N PRO A 157 -8.40 -17.15 -1.29
CA PRO A 157 -7.39 -17.31 -0.24
C PRO A 157 -6.05 -16.65 -0.59
N ASP A 158 -5.79 -16.37 -1.88
CA ASP A 158 -4.45 -16.00 -2.35
C ASP A 158 -4.36 -14.59 -2.96
N ARG A 159 -5.33 -13.70 -2.74
CA ARG A 159 -5.24 -12.33 -3.27
C ARG A 159 -5.52 -11.28 -2.21
N HIS A 160 -4.55 -10.40 -2.04
CA HIS A 160 -4.60 -9.30 -1.11
C HIS A 160 -4.32 -7.98 -1.83
N ILE A 161 -5.06 -6.93 -1.46
CA ILE A 161 -4.66 -5.56 -1.80
C ILE A 161 -3.62 -5.15 -0.77
N GLY A 162 -2.38 -4.97 -1.20
CA GLY A 162 -1.23 -4.64 -0.37
C GLY A 162 -0.76 -3.20 -0.55
N PHE A 163 -0.21 -2.66 0.53
CA PHE A 163 0.41 -1.34 0.61
C PHE A 163 1.62 -1.42 1.54
N TYR A 164 2.71 -0.75 1.20
CA TYR A 164 3.89 -0.68 2.06
C TYR A 164 4.46 0.74 2.12
N SER A 165 5.20 1.03 3.19
CA SER A 165 5.80 2.33 3.46
C SER A 165 7.01 2.20 4.37
N LEU A 166 8.05 2.97 4.09
CA LEU A 166 9.22 3.15 4.95
C LEU A 166 9.18 4.51 5.67
N ASN A 167 8.13 5.31 5.43
CA ASN A 167 7.98 6.62 6.01
C ASN A 167 7.53 6.53 7.48
N ALA A 168 8.38 7.00 8.40
CA ALA A 168 8.14 6.97 9.84
C ALA A 168 6.79 7.58 10.29
N LYS A 169 6.29 8.63 9.62
CA LYS A 169 5.01 9.26 9.97
C LYS A 169 3.84 8.35 9.61
N VAL A 170 3.88 7.77 8.41
CA VAL A 170 2.86 6.82 7.93
C VAL A 170 2.84 5.58 8.83
N VAL A 171 4.02 5.01 9.09
CA VAL A 171 4.18 3.85 9.97
C VAL A 171 3.54 4.10 11.35
N ARG A 172 3.92 5.19 12.02
CA ARG A 172 3.36 5.53 13.34
C ARG A 172 1.84 5.75 13.32
N HIS A 173 1.34 6.43 12.29
CA HIS A 173 -0.09 6.67 12.15
C HIS A 173 -0.87 5.36 12.05
N PHE A 174 -0.42 4.44 11.20
CA PHE A 174 -1.02 3.11 11.06
C PHE A 174 -0.92 2.27 12.35
N ARG A 175 0.20 2.35 13.07
CA ARG A 175 0.34 1.69 14.38
C ARG A 175 -0.73 2.17 15.35
N THR A 176 -0.89 3.49 15.51
CA THR A 176 -1.90 4.07 16.41
C THR A 176 -3.31 3.64 16.00
N GLU A 177 -3.64 3.76 14.71
CA GLU A 177 -4.96 3.40 14.20
C GLU A 177 -5.27 1.91 14.41
N LEU A 178 -4.33 1.00 14.14
CA LEU A 178 -4.55 -0.43 14.34
C LEU A 178 -4.76 -0.79 15.81
N LEU A 179 -4.02 -0.16 16.72
CA LEU A 179 -4.23 -0.35 18.15
C LEU A 179 -5.61 0.17 18.57
N ASP A 180 -6.06 1.29 18.01
CA ASP A 180 -7.39 1.84 18.25
C ASP A 180 -8.48 0.91 17.75
N VAL A 181 -8.33 0.34 16.55
CA VAL A 181 -9.30 -0.63 15.99
C VAL A 181 -9.34 -1.90 16.84
N ALA A 182 -8.19 -2.49 17.17
CA ALA A 182 -8.11 -3.71 17.95
C ALA A 182 -8.72 -3.54 19.36
N GLN A 183 -8.56 -2.37 19.96
CA GLN A 183 -9.15 -2.02 21.27
C GLN A 183 -10.62 -1.56 21.17
N GLY A 184 -11.20 -1.47 19.97
CA GLY A 184 -12.57 -1.03 19.76
C GLY A 184 -12.79 0.48 19.94
N ARG A 185 -11.72 1.29 19.90
CA ARG A 185 -11.78 2.76 19.88
C ARG A 185 -12.08 3.29 18.47
N ALA A 186 -11.76 2.51 17.44
CA ALA A 186 -12.12 2.79 16.05
C ALA A 186 -12.89 1.61 15.44
N ALA A 187 -13.71 1.90 14.42
CA ALA A 187 -14.54 0.88 13.77
C ALA A 187 -13.79 0.09 12.68
N ALA A 188 -12.83 0.72 11.99
CA ALA A 188 -12.05 0.11 10.92
C ALA A 188 -10.74 0.88 10.71
N VAL A 189 -9.83 0.31 9.90
CA VAL A 189 -8.59 0.95 9.45
C VAL A 189 -8.92 1.93 8.31
N GLN A 190 -9.41 3.12 8.68
CA GLN A 190 -9.87 4.15 7.76
C GLN A 190 -8.74 4.70 6.90
N GLU A 191 -7.52 4.83 7.43
CA GLU A 191 -6.39 5.35 6.66
C GLU A 191 -6.07 4.45 5.46
N PHE A 192 -6.11 3.13 5.64
CA PHE A 192 -5.92 2.19 4.53
C PHE A 192 -6.93 2.45 3.42
N LEU A 193 -8.21 2.55 3.78
CA LEU A 193 -9.31 2.80 2.82
C LEU A 193 -9.17 4.17 2.15
N ARG A 194 -8.79 5.20 2.92
CA ARG A 194 -8.55 6.56 2.44
C ARG A 194 -7.41 6.60 1.42
N LEU A 195 -6.28 5.98 1.74
CA LEU A 195 -5.12 5.92 0.84
C LEU A 195 -5.46 5.11 -0.41
N GLN A 196 -6.20 4.00 -0.27
CA GLN A 196 -6.64 3.22 -1.42
C GLN A 196 -7.53 4.04 -2.35
N ALA A 197 -8.48 4.80 -1.80
CA ALA A 197 -9.36 5.68 -2.59
C ALA A 197 -8.57 6.79 -3.29
N ILE A 198 -7.56 7.38 -2.64
CA ILE A 198 -6.69 8.40 -3.23
C ILE A 198 -5.88 7.81 -4.39
N ASP A 199 -5.30 6.63 -4.22
CA ASP A 199 -4.55 5.92 -5.26
C ASP A 199 -5.44 5.62 -6.49
N GLN A 200 -6.62 5.05 -6.26
CA GLN A 200 -7.61 4.78 -7.30
C GLN A 200 -8.04 6.04 -8.04
N ALA A 201 -8.33 7.13 -7.33
CA ALA A 201 -8.69 8.41 -7.91
C ALA A 201 -7.53 9.01 -8.74
N GLY A 202 -6.30 8.92 -8.25
CA GLY A 202 -5.10 9.35 -8.98
C GLY A 202 -4.90 8.58 -10.27
N LYS A 203 -5.09 7.26 -10.24
CA LYS A 203 -5.02 6.38 -11.42
C LYS A 203 -6.15 6.65 -12.42
N ALA A 204 -7.37 6.89 -11.93
CA ALA A 204 -8.50 7.29 -12.77
C ALA A 204 -8.20 8.60 -13.51
N PHE A 205 -7.68 9.59 -12.79
CA PHE A 205 -7.30 10.88 -13.35
C PHE A 205 -6.20 10.73 -14.41
N GLN A 206 -5.16 9.94 -14.12
CA GLN A 206 -4.07 9.69 -15.07
C GLN A 206 -4.55 8.99 -16.33
N ARG A 207 -5.45 8.00 -16.19
CA ARG A 207 -6.06 7.28 -17.32
C ARG A 207 -6.82 8.24 -18.24
N GLU A 208 -7.60 9.16 -17.65
CA GLU A 208 -8.37 10.13 -18.43
C GLU A 208 -7.47 11.18 -19.09
N LEU A 209 -6.44 11.67 -18.38
CA LEU A 209 -5.45 12.57 -18.96
C LEU A 209 -4.72 11.94 -20.15
N GLN A 210 -4.33 10.67 -20.05
CA GLN A 210 -3.69 9.93 -21.15
C GLN A 210 -4.62 9.78 -22.36
N ARG A 211 -5.91 9.47 -22.15
CA ARG A 211 -6.90 9.42 -23.23
C ARG A 211 -7.01 10.77 -23.95
N HIS A 212 -7.03 11.86 -23.20
CA HIS A 212 -7.07 13.20 -23.76
C HIS A 212 -5.80 13.55 -24.54
N GLN A 213 -4.62 13.22 -24.01
CA GLN A 213 -3.35 13.43 -24.71
C GLN A 213 -3.32 12.68 -26.04
N VAL A 214 -3.69 11.40 -26.06
CA VAL A 214 -3.75 10.59 -27.30
C VAL A 214 -4.75 11.18 -28.30
N ALA A 215 -5.93 11.63 -27.84
CA ALA A 215 -6.92 12.26 -28.73
C ALA A 215 -6.42 13.58 -29.32
N LEU A 216 -5.71 14.40 -28.53
CA LEU A 216 -5.09 15.63 -28.99
C LEU A 216 -3.97 15.35 -30.00
N ASP A 217 -3.08 14.40 -29.71
CA ASP A 217 -1.99 14.01 -30.62
C ASP A 217 -2.53 13.49 -31.95
N GLN A 218 -3.57 12.67 -31.93
CA GLN A 218 -4.25 12.20 -33.16
C GLN A 218 -4.88 13.36 -33.94
N THR A 219 -5.48 14.32 -33.24
CA THR A 219 -6.07 15.51 -33.88
C THR A 219 -4.98 16.38 -34.51
N LEU A 220 -3.88 16.63 -33.80
CA LEU A 220 -2.72 17.38 -34.31
C LEU A 220 -2.05 16.65 -35.48
N GLN A 221 -1.94 15.32 -35.43
CA GLN A 221 -1.39 14.53 -36.52
C GLN A 221 -2.27 14.59 -37.77
N ARG A 222 -3.61 14.49 -37.62
CA ARG A 222 -4.56 14.71 -38.73
C ARG A 222 -4.43 16.11 -39.31
N LEU A 223 -4.35 17.14 -38.48
CA LEU A 223 -4.15 18.53 -38.91
C LEU A 223 -2.83 18.74 -39.66
N ARG A 224 -1.76 18.04 -39.29
CA ARG A 224 -0.46 18.09 -39.98
C ARG A 224 -0.49 17.39 -41.33
N LEU A 225 -1.28 16.33 -41.47
CA LEU A 225 -1.43 15.57 -42.71
C LEU A 225 -2.42 16.24 -43.69
N ASP A 226 -3.51 16.82 -43.20
CA ASP A 226 -4.56 17.48 -43.99
C ASP A 226 -4.37 19.01 -44.06
N ARG A 227 -3.22 19.47 -44.57
CA ARG A 227 -2.83 20.90 -44.65
C ARG A 227 -3.85 21.86 -45.30
N ASN A 228 -4.88 21.37 -46.00
CA ASN A 228 -5.80 22.19 -46.79
C ASN A 228 -7.30 22.09 -46.43
N ARG A 229 -7.72 21.44 -45.34
CA ARG A 229 -9.17 21.24 -45.06
C ARG A 229 -9.69 21.51 -43.64
N TYR A 230 -8.86 21.87 -42.66
CA TYR A 230 -9.33 22.10 -41.28
C TYR A 230 -9.21 23.57 -40.85
N PRO A 231 -10.33 24.29 -40.63
CA PRO A 231 -10.30 25.67 -40.17
C PRO A 231 -9.81 25.77 -38.72
N ALA A 232 -8.92 26.72 -38.43
CA ALA A 232 -8.35 26.98 -37.10
C ALA A 232 -9.40 27.16 -35.97
N ALA A 233 -10.62 27.57 -36.30
CA ALA A 233 -11.73 27.70 -35.37
C ALA A 233 -12.17 26.37 -34.74
N GLN A 234 -12.11 25.26 -35.48
CA GLN A 234 -12.46 23.94 -34.94
C GLN A 234 -11.39 23.39 -33.98
N VAL A 235 -10.12 23.70 -34.24
CA VAL A 235 -8.99 23.34 -33.37
C VAL A 235 -9.08 24.08 -32.04
N ARG A 236 -9.38 25.38 -32.10
CA ARG A 236 -9.58 26.21 -30.90
C ARG A 236 -10.79 25.72 -30.09
N SER A 237 -11.91 25.41 -30.73
CA SER A 237 -13.09 24.82 -30.08
C SER A 237 -12.82 23.48 -29.41
N ALA A 238 -11.98 22.62 -30.01
CA ALA A 238 -11.61 21.34 -29.41
C ALA A 238 -10.72 21.54 -28.16
N LEU A 239 -9.73 22.43 -28.24
CA LEU A 239 -8.87 22.78 -27.10
C LEU A 239 -9.64 23.45 -25.97
N GLU A 240 -10.54 24.39 -26.28
CA GLU A 240 -11.40 25.06 -25.28
C GLU A 240 -12.34 24.06 -24.59
N ARG A 241 -12.90 23.09 -25.33
CA ARG A 241 -13.72 22.01 -24.73
C ARG A 241 -12.90 21.08 -23.84
N SER A 242 -11.69 20.69 -24.26
CA SER A 242 -10.81 19.87 -23.44
C SER A 242 -10.37 20.61 -22.17
N LEU A 243 -10.06 21.91 -22.27
CA LEU A 243 -9.70 22.74 -21.12
C LEU A 243 -10.89 22.88 -20.14
N ALA A 244 -12.10 23.12 -20.66
CA ALA A 244 -13.31 23.23 -19.85
C ALA A 244 -13.67 21.92 -19.14
N GLN A 245 -13.49 20.77 -19.80
CA GLN A 245 -13.68 19.46 -19.17
C GLN A 245 -12.65 19.18 -18.07
N LEU A 246 -11.37 19.50 -18.28
CA LEU A 246 -10.34 19.39 -17.24
C LEU A 246 -10.64 20.28 -16.03
N GLN A 247 -11.17 21.49 -16.27
CA GLN A 247 -11.59 22.40 -15.20
C GLN A 247 -12.84 21.91 -14.45
N ALA A 248 -13.80 21.27 -15.16
CA ALA A 248 -15.00 20.70 -14.57
C ALA A 248 -14.73 19.49 -13.64
N TRP A 249 -13.58 18.83 -13.79
CA TRP A 249 -13.18 17.69 -12.96
C TRP A 249 -12.38 18.07 -11.70
N ARG A 250 -11.97 19.35 -11.59
CA ARG A 250 -11.32 19.92 -10.40
C ARG A 250 -12.09 19.71 -9.07
N PRO A 251 -13.43 19.74 -9.01
CA PRO A 251 -14.18 19.47 -7.78
C PRO A 251 -14.30 17.98 -7.43
N HIS A 252 -13.87 17.05 -8.31
CA HIS A 252 -13.94 15.60 -8.07
C HIS A 252 -12.61 15.02 -7.55
N LEU A 253 -11.57 15.84 -7.43
CA LEU A 253 -10.36 15.50 -6.70
C LEU A 253 -10.68 15.53 -5.19
N PRO A 254 -10.25 14.52 -4.40
CA PRO A 254 -10.41 14.57 -2.96
C PRO A 254 -9.76 15.86 -2.43
N GLN A 255 -10.55 16.69 -1.73
CA GLN A 255 -10.07 17.94 -1.15
C GLN A 255 -8.92 17.63 -0.18
N GLY A 256 -7.69 17.91 -0.61
CA GLY A 256 -6.49 17.52 0.15
C GLY A 256 -5.17 17.52 -0.60
N ALA A 257 -5.14 17.81 -1.92
CA ALA A 257 -3.88 18.13 -2.57
C ALA A 257 -3.31 19.41 -1.92
N PRO A 258 -2.08 19.41 -1.39
CA PRO A 258 -1.47 20.61 -0.88
C PRO A 258 -1.48 21.63 -2.02
N ARG A 259 -2.04 22.81 -1.74
CA ARG A 259 -1.77 23.99 -2.58
C ARG A 259 -0.26 24.01 -2.76
N ALA A 260 0.19 23.94 -4.01
CA ALA A 260 1.53 24.37 -4.33
C ALA A 260 1.64 25.77 -3.72
N THR A 261 2.42 25.86 -2.64
CA THR A 261 2.78 27.14 -2.05
C THR A 261 3.66 27.78 -3.09
N ASP A 262 3.08 28.71 -3.83
CA ASP A 262 3.83 29.75 -4.51
C ASP A 262 4.65 30.49 -3.44
N SER A 263 5.96 30.53 -3.69
CA SER A 263 6.91 31.61 -3.45
C SER A 263 6.63 32.60 -2.32
#